data_AF-A0A0F6WHF2-F1
#
_entry.id   AF-A0A0F6WHF2-F1
#
_cell.length_a   1.000
_cell.length_b   1.000
_cell.length_c   1.000
_cell.angle_alpha   90.00
_cell.angle_beta   90.00
_cell.angle_gamma   90.00
#
_symmetry.space_group_name_H-M   'P 1'
#
loop_
_entity.id
_entity.type
_entity.pdbx_description
1 polymer ?
#
loop_
_entity_poly.entity_id
_entity_poly.type
_entity_poly.pdbx_seq_one_letter_code
_entity_poly.pdbx_strand_id
1 'polypeptide(L)'
;WYGIATAHDLEAHDDMTEENLYQKIFASHFGHLAIIFLWTAGNLFHVAWQGNYEQWITNPLKIRPIAHAIWDPHFGESAAKAFSKGNLYPVNFAFSGLYHWWYTIGFRTNQELYFGSLGLILLSSILLFAGWLHLQPKFRPTIAWFKNNESRLNHHLAGLFGTSSLAWTGHLVHVAIPASRGIRVTWGNFLTVPPHPAGLKPFFTGNWVVYAQNPDTSTHIYGTSEGAGTAILTFLGGFHPKSQALWLTDIAHHQLAIAVVFIIAGHMYRTNFGIGHNMKEILDAHRPPGGRLGLGHIGLFETITNSLHMQLGLALAALGVATSLTAQHMYSLTPYAYLSKDFTTEAALYTHHQYIAGFLMIGAFAHGAIFFVRDYDPSRNKNNVLARMLEHKEAIISHLSWVCLFLGFHTLGLYIHNDTVVAFGQPEKQILFEPLFAEYIQAASGKTIYEFNVLLSSSSNPATVAGNQIWLPGWLEAINSTKTDLFLRIGPGDFLVHHAIALGLHTTTLILVKGALDARGSKLMPDKKDFGYSFPCDGPGRGGTCDISAWDAFYLAMFWMLNTIGWVTFYWHWKHMTIWGGNPNQFDESSNYIMGWLRDYLWLNSSPLINGYNPFGMNNLSVW
;
A
#
# COMPACT_ATOMS: atom_id res chain seq x y z
N TRP A 1 -12.98 -29.34 -10.99
CA TRP A 1 -11.99 -28.28 -11.20
C TRP A 1 -12.57 -27.05 -11.88
N TYR A 2 -12.97 -27.12 -13.15
CA TYR A 2 -13.50 -25.95 -13.87
C TYR A 2 -14.68 -25.25 -13.17
N GLY A 3 -15.66 -25.99 -12.64
CA GLY A 3 -16.77 -25.36 -11.91
C GLY A 3 -16.36 -24.55 -10.67
N ILE A 4 -15.21 -24.84 -10.05
CA ILE A 4 -14.65 -24.01 -8.97
C ILE A 4 -13.93 -22.81 -9.58
N ALA A 5 -13.12 -23.03 -10.63
CA ALA A 5 -12.33 -21.99 -11.27
C ALA A 5 -13.17 -20.89 -11.94
N THR A 6 -14.34 -21.24 -12.48
CA THR A 6 -15.24 -20.31 -13.18
C THR A 6 -16.45 -19.87 -12.34
N ALA A 7 -16.51 -20.25 -11.06
CA ALA A 7 -17.62 -19.90 -10.17
C ALA A 7 -17.82 -18.37 -10.07
N HIS A 8 -16.75 -17.59 -10.19
CA HIS A 8 -16.79 -16.13 -10.12
C HIS A 8 -16.59 -15.45 -11.50
N ASP A 9 -16.48 -16.21 -12.60
CA ASP A 9 -16.57 -15.65 -13.96
C ASP A 9 -18.04 -15.51 -14.35
N LEU A 10 -18.71 -14.56 -13.69
CA LEU A 10 -20.17 -14.41 -13.74
C LEU A 10 -20.68 -14.13 -15.16
N GLU A 11 -19.90 -13.42 -15.98
CA GLU A 11 -20.24 -13.12 -17.38
C GLU A 11 -20.37 -14.39 -18.24
N ALA A 12 -19.66 -15.45 -17.88
CA ALA A 12 -19.65 -16.73 -18.61
C ALA A 12 -20.70 -17.73 -18.11
N HIS A 13 -21.55 -17.35 -17.15
CA HIS A 13 -22.62 -18.23 -16.66
C HIS A 13 -23.78 -18.30 -17.66
N ASP A 14 -24.43 -19.47 -17.74
CA ASP A 14 -25.61 -19.66 -18.58
C ASP A 14 -26.72 -18.65 -18.25
N ASP A 15 -27.38 -18.13 -19.29
CA ASP A 15 -28.47 -17.16 -19.21
C ASP A 15 -28.15 -15.86 -18.43
N MET A 16 -26.86 -15.47 -18.36
CA MET A 16 -26.47 -14.21 -17.72
C MET A 16 -26.94 -13.00 -18.53
N THR A 17 -27.68 -12.11 -17.88
CA THR A 17 -28.04 -10.79 -18.42
C THR A 17 -27.17 -9.72 -17.79
N GLU A 18 -26.98 -8.59 -18.48
CA GLU A 18 -26.18 -7.48 -17.96
C GLU A 18 -26.71 -6.99 -16.61
N GLU A 19 -28.03 -6.82 -16.46
CA GLU A 19 -28.61 -6.37 -15.19
C GLU A 19 -28.37 -7.38 -14.04
N ASN A 20 -28.55 -8.68 -14.30
CA ASN A 20 -28.31 -9.72 -13.30
C ASN A 20 -26.83 -9.79 -12.90
N LEU A 21 -25.92 -9.56 -13.84
CA LEU A 21 -24.48 -9.50 -13.59
C LEU A 21 -24.14 -8.42 -12.56
N TYR A 22 -24.59 -7.17 -12.79
CA TYR A 22 -24.34 -6.06 -11.86
C TYR A 22 -24.97 -6.32 -10.48
N GLN A 23 -26.18 -6.87 -10.42
CA GLN A 23 -26.87 -7.19 -9.16
C GLN A 23 -26.13 -8.27 -8.36
N LYS A 24 -25.64 -9.33 -9.02
CA LYS A 24 -24.83 -10.38 -8.38
C LYS A 24 -23.51 -9.82 -7.85
N ILE A 25 -22.79 -9.04 -8.66
CA ILE A 25 -21.55 -8.38 -8.23
C ILE A 25 -21.78 -7.48 -7.01
N PHE A 26 -22.86 -6.69 -7.03
CA PHE A 26 -23.19 -5.80 -5.94
C PHE A 26 -23.43 -6.53 -4.62
N ALA A 27 -24.18 -7.63 -4.64
CA ALA A 27 -24.38 -8.47 -3.46
C ALA A 27 -23.08 -9.15 -3.01
N SER A 28 -22.22 -9.58 -3.95
CA SER A 28 -20.90 -10.13 -3.64
C SER A 28 -19.99 -9.10 -2.95
N HIS A 29 -20.06 -7.81 -3.32
CA HIS A 29 -19.32 -6.76 -2.62
C HIS A 29 -19.75 -6.63 -1.15
N PHE A 30 -21.05 -6.68 -0.85
CA PHE A 30 -21.53 -6.71 0.54
C PHE A 30 -21.01 -7.92 1.32
N GLY A 31 -21.03 -9.11 0.69
CA GLY A 31 -20.46 -10.32 1.28
C GLY A 31 -18.97 -10.17 1.57
N HIS A 32 -18.21 -9.61 0.64
CA HIS A 32 -16.76 -9.38 0.82
C HIS A 32 -16.47 -8.36 1.93
N LEU A 33 -17.21 -7.24 1.98
CA LEU A 33 -17.08 -6.26 3.06
C LEU A 33 -17.39 -6.88 4.43
N ALA A 34 -18.44 -7.69 4.52
CA ALA A 34 -18.78 -8.40 5.76
C ALA A 34 -17.66 -9.33 6.25
N ILE A 35 -16.94 -10.00 5.32
CA ILE A 35 -15.76 -10.80 5.65
C ILE A 35 -14.64 -9.93 6.22
N ILE A 36 -14.35 -8.78 5.63
CA ILE A 36 -13.33 -7.83 6.14
C ILE A 36 -13.68 -7.37 7.56
N PHE A 37 -14.94 -7.04 7.82
CA PHE A 37 -15.38 -6.63 9.16
C PHE A 37 -15.31 -7.76 10.18
N LEU A 38 -15.68 -9.00 9.81
CA LEU A 38 -15.54 -10.17 10.69
C LEU A 38 -14.08 -10.49 10.99
N TRP A 39 -13.21 -10.42 9.98
CA TRP A 39 -11.77 -10.59 10.17
C TRP A 39 -11.21 -9.55 11.15
N THR A 40 -11.57 -8.28 10.97
CA THR A 40 -11.16 -7.20 11.88
C THR A 40 -11.72 -7.42 13.29
N ALA A 41 -12.98 -7.85 13.41
CA ALA A 41 -13.60 -8.19 14.68
C ALA A 41 -12.88 -9.35 15.40
N GLY A 42 -12.47 -10.37 14.65
CA GLY A 42 -11.69 -11.50 15.17
C GLY A 42 -10.35 -11.06 15.74
N ASN A 43 -9.63 -10.18 15.04
CA ASN A 43 -8.38 -9.61 15.54
C ASN A 43 -8.58 -8.86 16.87
N LEU A 44 -9.58 -7.98 16.95
CA LEU A 44 -9.92 -7.26 18.19
C LEU A 44 -10.29 -8.22 19.32
N PHE A 45 -11.11 -9.23 19.02
CA PHE A 45 -11.60 -10.20 20.00
C PHE A 45 -10.47 -11.04 20.59
N HIS A 46 -9.60 -11.61 19.75
CA HIS A 46 -8.51 -12.45 20.22
C HIS A 46 -7.49 -11.67 21.04
N VAL A 47 -7.20 -10.42 20.66
CA VAL A 47 -6.32 -9.56 21.46
C VAL A 47 -6.97 -9.17 22.79
N ALA A 48 -8.27 -8.85 22.81
CA ALA A 48 -8.99 -8.54 24.03
C ALA A 48 -9.10 -9.74 24.99
N TRP A 49 -9.26 -10.95 24.46
CA TRP A 49 -9.50 -12.16 25.24
C TRP A 49 -8.20 -12.85 25.69
N GLN A 50 -7.26 -13.02 24.76
CA GLN A 50 -6.05 -13.84 24.95
C GLN A 50 -4.75 -13.03 24.78
N GLY A 51 -4.86 -11.77 24.38
CA GLY A 51 -3.71 -10.89 24.24
C GLY A 51 -3.25 -10.30 25.57
N ASN A 52 -2.20 -9.48 25.48
CA ASN A 52 -1.60 -8.77 26.60
C ASN A 52 -1.67 -7.25 26.40
N TYR A 53 -2.70 -6.74 25.73
CA TYR A 53 -2.80 -5.34 25.30
C TYR A 53 -2.64 -4.33 26.44
N GLU A 54 -3.36 -4.50 27.55
CA GLU A 54 -3.25 -3.60 28.71
C GLU A 54 -1.85 -3.63 29.34
N GLN A 55 -1.20 -4.80 29.36
CA GLN A 55 0.18 -4.90 29.84
C GLN A 55 1.12 -4.19 28.86
N TRP A 56 0.98 -4.45 27.57
CA TRP A 56 1.80 -3.86 26.51
C TRP A 56 1.78 -2.33 26.57
N ILE A 57 0.61 -1.72 26.77
CA ILE A 57 0.48 -0.26 26.89
C ILE A 57 1.36 0.34 28.00
N THR A 58 1.59 -0.39 29.09
CA THR A 58 2.44 0.11 30.19
C THR A 58 3.92 0.15 29.82
N ASN A 59 4.36 -0.73 28.91
CA ASN A 59 5.75 -0.78 28.44
C ASN A 59 5.86 -1.29 27.00
N PRO A 60 5.48 -0.46 26.00
CA PRO A 60 5.40 -0.87 24.60
C PRO A 60 6.72 -1.34 23.98
N LEU A 61 7.85 -0.92 24.55
CA LEU A 61 9.19 -1.23 24.06
C LEU A 61 9.74 -2.56 24.57
N LYS A 62 9.23 -3.10 25.69
CA LYS A 62 9.75 -4.35 26.28
C LYS A 62 8.78 -5.51 26.14
N ILE A 63 7.48 -5.25 26.24
CA ILE A 63 6.46 -6.28 26.18
C ILE A 63 6.19 -6.61 24.72
N ARG A 64 6.21 -7.91 24.37
CA ARG A 64 5.91 -8.35 23.01
C ARG A 64 4.39 -8.52 22.82
N PRO A 65 3.79 -7.97 21.75
CA PRO A 65 2.37 -8.15 21.45
C PRO A 65 2.00 -9.63 21.27
N ILE A 66 0.90 -10.06 21.89
CA ILE A 66 0.33 -11.41 21.70
C ILE A 66 -0.81 -11.35 20.68
N ALA A 67 -0.78 -12.23 19.68
CA ALA A 67 -1.83 -12.38 18.69
C ALA A 67 -3.03 -13.14 19.28
N HIS A 68 -2.80 -14.39 19.70
CA HIS A 68 -3.78 -15.29 20.28
C HIS A 68 -3.10 -16.49 20.96
N ALA A 69 -3.86 -17.26 21.72
CA ALA A 69 -3.39 -18.51 22.32
C ALA A 69 -3.20 -19.60 21.26
N ILE A 70 -2.26 -20.52 21.50
CA ILE A 70 -2.09 -21.74 20.71
C ILE A 70 -2.79 -22.89 21.44
N TRP A 71 -3.67 -23.58 20.72
CA TRP A 71 -4.26 -24.83 21.15
C TRP A 71 -4.04 -25.90 20.08
N ASP A 72 -2.96 -26.67 20.24
CA ASP A 72 -2.61 -27.76 19.35
C ASP A 72 -2.34 -29.04 20.16
N PRO A 73 -3.21 -30.07 20.09
CA PRO A 73 -3.04 -31.30 20.86
C PRO A 73 -1.84 -32.14 20.43
N HIS A 74 -1.20 -31.82 19.29
CA HIS A 74 0.01 -32.49 18.84
C HIS A 74 1.29 -31.91 19.47
N PHE A 75 1.19 -30.79 20.20
CA PHE A 75 2.34 -30.21 20.89
C PHE A 75 2.84 -31.16 21.99
N GLY A 76 4.11 -31.55 21.88
CA GLY A 76 4.83 -32.13 23.00
C GLY A 76 5.08 -31.10 24.12
N GLU A 77 5.45 -31.57 25.30
CA GLU A 77 5.70 -30.71 26.47
C GLU A 77 6.78 -29.65 26.21
N SER A 78 7.82 -29.99 25.43
CA SER A 78 8.89 -29.07 25.04
C SER A 78 8.36 -27.91 24.20
N ALA A 79 7.50 -28.18 23.22
CA ALA A 79 6.86 -27.16 22.39
C ALA A 79 5.95 -26.27 23.23
N ALA A 80 5.10 -26.87 24.08
CA ALA A 80 4.25 -26.10 24.99
C ALA A 80 5.07 -25.13 25.86
N LYS A 81 6.21 -25.58 26.42
CA LYS A 81 7.12 -24.72 27.20
C LYS A 81 7.77 -23.62 26.34
N ALA A 82 8.22 -23.94 25.13
CA ALA A 82 8.87 -22.98 24.24
C ALA A 82 7.94 -21.81 23.86
N PHE A 83 6.69 -22.12 23.54
CA PHE A 83 5.68 -21.12 23.17
C PHE A 83 4.99 -20.45 24.38
N SER A 84 5.16 -20.97 25.60
CA SER A 84 4.67 -20.34 26.84
C SER A 84 5.73 -19.45 27.52
N LYS A 85 6.90 -19.24 26.91
CA LYS A 85 7.99 -18.51 27.58
C LYS A 85 7.56 -17.08 27.95
N GLY A 86 7.48 -16.81 29.26
CA GLY A 86 7.02 -15.52 29.80
C GLY A 86 5.49 -15.37 29.88
N ASN A 87 4.73 -16.42 29.59
CA ASN A 87 3.27 -16.44 29.59
C ASN A 87 2.75 -17.68 30.36
N LEU A 88 1.48 -17.66 30.74
CA LEU A 88 0.84 -18.79 31.44
C LEU A 88 0.49 -19.96 30.51
N TYR A 89 0.40 -19.70 29.21
CA TYR A 89 -0.01 -20.67 28.18
C TYR A 89 0.72 -20.39 26.86
N PRO A 90 0.72 -21.35 25.91
CA PRO A 90 1.33 -21.18 24.61
C PRO A 90 0.68 -20.04 23.80
N VAL A 91 1.47 -19.15 23.21
CA VAL A 91 0.97 -17.99 22.45
C VAL A 91 1.73 -17.73 21.16
N ASN A 92 1.06 -17.11 20.20
CA ASN A 92 1.70 -16.49 19.04
C ASN A 92 2.00 -15.02 19.32
N PHE A 93 3.19 -14.55 18.94
CA PHE A 93 3.47 -13.12 18.90
C PHE A 93 2.83 -12.47 17.67
N ALA A 94 2.31 -11.25 17.83
CA ALA A 94 1.70 -10.49 16.74
C ALA A 94 2.73 -9.61 16.03
N PHE A 95 2.81 -9.72 14.70
CA PHE A 95 3.65 -8.89 13.83
C PHE A 95 2.83 -8.04 12.84
N SER A 96 1.53 -7.86 13.12
CA SER A 96 0.59 -7.12 12.27
C SER A 96 0.53 -5.62 12.55
N GLY A 97 1.20 -5.14 13.60
CA GLY A 97 1.18 -3.72 13.99
C GLY A 97 -0.11 -3.23 14.65
N LEU A 98 -1.11 -4.10 14.84
CA LEU A 98 -2.42 -3.72 15.38
C LEU A 98 -2.36 -3.10 16.79
N TYR A 99 -1.45 -3.58 17.66
CA TYR A 99 -1.24 -2.99 18.99
C TYR A 99 -0.80 -1.52 18.88
N HIS A 100 0.17 -1.23 18.01
CA HIS A 100 0.67 0.13 17.76
C HIS A 100 -0.44 1.03 17.19
N TRP A 101 -1.21 0.52 16.22
CA TRP A 101 -2.32 1.26 15.62
C TRP A 101 -3.42 1.58 16.64
N TRP A 102 -3.97 0.58 17.32
CA TRP A 102 -5.05 0.76 18.30
C TRP A 102 -4.63 1.66 19.46
N TYR A 103 -3.38 1.54 19.91
CA TYR A 103 -2.84 2.42 20.94
C TYR A 103 -2.72 3.86 20.47
N THR A 104 -2.27 4.06 19.22
CA THR A 104 -2.14 5.40 18.63
C THR A 104 -3.51 6.09 18.54
N ILE A 105 -4.56 5.37 18.14
CA ILE A 105 -5.92 5.93 17.97
C ILE A 105 -6.73 6.00 19.28
N GLY A 106 -6.18 5.54 20.40
CA GLY A 106 -6.73 5.82 21.73
C GLY A 106 -7.34 4.64 22.49
N PHE A 107 -7.28 3.41 21.99
CA PHE A 107 -7.69 2.24 22.78
C PHE A 107 -6.73 2.03 23.96
N ARG A 108 -7.27 1.78 25.14
CA ARG A 108 -6.50 1.59 26.38
C ARG A 108 -6.86 0.33 27.15
N THR A 109 -8.05 -0.24 26.96
CA THR A 109 -8.49 -1.42 27.71
C THR A 109 -9.00 -2.55 26.82
N ASN A 110 -8.91 -3.78 27.33
CA ASN A 110 -9.44 -4.97 26.67
C ASN A 110 -10.96 -4.85 26.46
N GLN A 111 -11.66 -4.21 27.39
CA GLN A 111 -13.09 -3.96 27.27
C GLN A 111 -13.44 -3.08 26.06
N GLU A 112 -12.63 -2.07 25.76
CA GLU A 112 -12.84 -1.22 24.57
C GLU A 112 -12.63 -2.01 23.28
N LEU A 113 -11.57 -2.83 23.21
CA LEU A 113 -11.32 -3.72 22.07
C LEU A 113 -12.47 -4.72 21.87
N TYR A 114 -12.97 -5.29 22.97
CA TYR A 114 -14.11 -6.23 22.95
C TYR A 114 -15.39 -5.58 22.42
N PHE A 115 -15.75 -4.37 22.90
CA PHE A 115 -16.91 -3.66 22.36
C PHE A 115 -16.71 -3.22 20.92
N GLY A 116 -15.48 -2.86 20.52
CA GLY A 116 -15.13 -2.64 19.13
C GLY A 116 -15.41 -3.87 18.26
N SER A 117 -14.99 -5.06 18.71
CA SER A 117 -15.26 -6.33 18.04
C SER A 117 -16.76 -6.59 17.87
N LEU A 118 -17.56 -6.44 18.93
CA LEU A 118 -19.02 -6.60 18.86
C LEU A 118 -19.69 -5.63 17.88
N GLY A 119 -19.23 -4.37 17.87
CA GLY A 119 -19.71 -3.37 16.91
C GLY A 119 -19.43 -3.76 15.46
N LEU A 120 -18.25 -4.31 15.16
CA LEU A 120 -17.90 -4.78 13.82
C LEU A 120 -18.66 -6.04 13.42
N ILE A 121 -18.95 -6.95 14.36
CA ILE A 121 -19.82 -8.11 14.10
C ILE A 121 -21.22 -7.64 13.71
N LEU A 122 -21.79 -6.70 14.47
CA LEU A 122 -23.10 -6.12 14.15
C LEU A 122 -23.10 -5.45 12.77
N LEU A 123 -22.07 -4.67 12.45
CA LEU A 123 -21.92 -4.04 11.14
C LEU A 123 -21.81 -5.09 10.01
N SER A 124 -21.04 -6.15 10.22
CA SER A 124 -20.98 -7.27 9.27
C SER A 124 -22.35 -7.91 9.05
N SER A 125 -23.11 -8.17 10.11
CA SER A 125 -24.48 -8.71 10.00
C SER A 125 -25.39 -7.76 9.22
N ILE A 126 -25.29 -6.44 9.43
CA ILE A 126 -26.04 -5.43 8.68
C ILE A 126 -25.66 -5.47 7.18
N LEU A 127 -24.38 -5.61 6.85
CA LEU A 127 -23.92 -5.68 5.46
C LEU A 127 -24.39 -6.96 4.76
N LEU A 128 -24.34 -8.12 5.43
CA LEU A 128 -24.90 -9.37 4.89
C LEU A 128 -26.41 -9.22 4.64
N PHE A 129 -27.13 -8.62 5.59
CA PHE A 129 -28.55 -8.33 5.42
C PHE A 129 -28.80 -7.36 4.26
N ALA A 130 -28.02 -6.30 4.11
CA ALA A 130 -28.12 -5.35 3.01
C ALA A 130 -27.88 -6.02 1.65
N GLY A 131 -26.86 -6.89 1.56
CA GLY A 131 -26.61 -7.69 0.35
C GLY A 131 -27.79 -8.60 -0.01
N TRP A 132 -28.35 -9.30 0.97
CA TRP A 132 -29.57 -10.10 0.78
C TRP A 132 -30.79 -9.26 0.40
N LEU A 133 -30.96 -8.09 1.03
CA LEU A 133 -32.08 -7.19 0.81
C LEU A 133 -32.08 -6.68 -0.63
N HIS A 134 -30.92 -6.25 -1.14
CA HIS A 134 -30.78 -5.76 -2.52
C HIS A 134 -30.89 -6.85 -3.59
N LEU A 135 -30.98 -8.13 -3.20
CA LEU A 135 -31.37 -9.22 -4.11
C LEU A 135 -32.89 -9.48 -4.10
N GLN A 136 -33.65 -8.88 -3.18
CA GLN A 136 -35.11 -9.03 -3.16
C GLN A 136 -35.76 -8.23 -4.30
N PRO A 137 -36.81 -8.75 -4.96
CA PRO A 137 -37.38 -8.15 -6.16
C PRO A 137 -37.71 -6.65 -6.07
N LYS A 138 -38.12 -6.15 -4.89
CA LYS A 138 -38.48 -4.74 -4.67
C LYS A 138 -37.27 -3.79 -4.52
N PHE A 139 -36.09 -4.31 -4.17
CA PHE A 139 -34.92 -3.51 -3.80
C PHE A 139 -33.72 -3.71 -4.73
N ARG A 140 -33.91 -4.47 -5.82
CA ARG A 140 -32.92 -4.67 -6.88
C ARG A 140 -32.65 -3.35 -7.60
N PRO A 141 -31.41 -2.83 -7.59
CA PRO A 141 -31.07 -1.65 -8.35
C PRO A 141 -31.14 -1.93 -9.85
N THR A 142 -31.53 -0.92 -10.61
CA THR A 142 -31.58 -0.98 -12.08
C THR A 142 -30.19 -0.77 -12.68
N ILE A 143 -30.00 -1.19 -13.93
CA ILE A 143 -28.74 -0.96 -14.64
C ILE A 143 -28.35 0.52 -14.75
N ALA A 144 -29.33 1.42 -14.92
CA ALA A 144 -29.10 2.85 -14.99
C ALA A 144 -28.52 3.41 -13.68
N TRP A 145 -28.87 2.82 -12.53
CA TRP A 145 -28.29 3.17 -11.24
C TRP A 145 -26.80 2.82 -11.19
N PHE A 146 -26.43 1.61 -11.63
CA PHE A 146 -25.03 1.16 -11.64
C PHE A 146 -24.13 1.96 -12.57
N LYS A 147 -24.66 2.41 -13.72
CA LYS A 147 -23.92 3.17 -14.74
C LYS A 147 -23.93 4.69 -14.49
N ASN A 148 -24.49 5.17 -13.38
CA ASN A 148 -24.47 6.58 -13.01
C ASN A 148 -23.13 6.96 -12.34
N ASN A 149 -22.10 7.16 -13.17
CA ASN A 149 -20.75 7.45 -12.71
C ASN A 149 -20.65 8.78 -11.96
N GLU A 150 -21.31 9.84 -12.45
CA GLU A 150 -21.26 11.17 -11.84
C GLU A 150 -21.80 11.15 -10.40
N SER A 151 -22.97 10.54 -10.20
CA SER A 151 -23.54 10.40 -8.85
C SER A 151 -22.62 9.58 -7.96
N ARG A 152 -22.12 8.44 -8.45
CA ARG A 152 -21.22 7.57 -7.68
C ARG A 152 -19.93 8.28 -7.27
N LEU A 153 -19.28 9.01 -8.18
CA LEU A 153 -18.07 9.76 -7.87
C LEU A 153 -18.33 10.88 -6.86
N ASN A 154 -19.42 11.64 -6.99
CA ASN A 154 -19.75 12.67 -6.01
C ASN A 154 -19.94 12.07 -4.60
N HIS A 155 -20.73 11.00 -4.48
CA HIS A 155 -20.97 10.35 -3.19
C HIS A 155 -19.71 9.69 -2.62
N HIS A 156 -18.85 9.13 -3.46
CA HIS A 156 -17.60 8.53 -2.98
C HIS A 156 -16.57 9.60 -2.57
N LEU A 157 -16.42 10.67 -3.35
CA LEU A 157 -15.49 11.76 -3.02
C LEU A 157 -15.98 12.51 -1.76
N ALA A 158 -17.20 13.03 -1.75
CA ALA A 158 -17.67 13.83 -0.61
C ALA A 158 -18.12 12.97 0.58
N GLY A 159 -18.85 11.88 0.34
CA GLY A 159 -19.37 11.01 1.39
C GLY A 159 -18.31 10.04 1.90
N LEU A 160 -17.91 9.09 1.05
CA LEU A 160 -17.01 8.01 1.47
C LEU A 160 -15.63 8.52 1.90
N PHE A 161 -15.00 9.43 1.16
CA PHE A 161 -13.67 9.96 1.50
C PHE A 161 -13.76 11.20 2.37
N GLY A 162 -14.44 12.25 1.91
CA GLY A 162 -14.50 13.54 2.58
C GLY A 162 -15.13 13.46 3.98
N THR A 163 -16.34 12.93 4.07
CA THR A 163 -17.07 12.86 5.35
C THR A 163 -16.43 11.86 6.30
N SER A 164 -15.92 10.72 5.81
CA SER A 164 -15.20 9.76 6.67
C SER A 164 -13.87 10.34 7.19
N SER A 165 -13.12 11.09 6.37
CA SER A 165 -11.89 11.76 6.80
C SER A 165 -12.17 12.89 7.81
N LEU A 166 -13.28 13.61 7.64
CA LEU A 166 -13.77 14.58 8.63
C LEU A 166 -14.17 13.90 9.95
N ALA A 167 -14.90 12.79 9.87
CA ALA A 167 -15.27 12.00 11.05
C ALA A 167 -14.02 11.43 11.75
N TRP A 168 -13.02 11.00 10.97
CA TRP A 168 -11.74 10.53 11.50
C TRP A 168 -10.95 11.65 12.18
N THR A 169 -10.96 12.86 11.63
CA THR A 169 -10.45 14.06 12.32
C THR A 169 -11.15 14.24 13.67
N GLY A 170 -12.49 14.15 13.69
CA GLY A 170 -13.26 14.21 14.92
C GLY A 170 -12.83 13.16 15.94
N HIS A 171 -12.62 11.92 15.52
CA HIS A 171 -12.08 10.86 16.39
C HIS A 171 -10.69 11.19 16.92
N LEU A 172 -9.76 11.63 16.06
CA LEU A 172 -8.39 11.96 16.49
C LEU A 172 -8.37 13.11 17.50
N VAL A 173 -9.11 14.19 17.23
CA VAL A 173 -9.19 15.39 18.08
C VAL A 173 -9.88 15.12 19.41
N HIS A 174 -10.95 14.32 19.42
CA HIS A 174 -11.74 14.12 20.63
C HIS A 174 -11.37 12.86 21.43
N VAL A 175 -10.69 11.88 20.84
CA VAL A 175 -10.37 10.61 21.50
C VAL A 175 -8.86 10.34 21.50
N ALA A 176 -8.23 10.27 20.33
CA ALA A 176 -6.83 9.84 20.23
C ALA A 176 -5.85 10.81 20.90
N ILE A 177 -5.97 12.12 20.62
CA ILE A 177 -5.11 13.17 21.20
C ILE A 177 -5.31 13.28 22.73
N PRO A 178 -6.54 13.31 23.28
CA PRO A 178 -6.73 13.21 24.72
C PRO A 178 -6.10 11.95 25.32
N ALA A 179 -6.30 10.79 24.68
CA ALA A 179 -5.74 9.53 25.15
C ALA A 179 -4.21 9.48 25.08
N SER A 180 -3.57 10.18 24.13
CA SER A 180 -2.12 10.34 24.08
C SER A 180 -1.58 11.29 25.16
N ARG A 181 -2.46 12.07 25.81
CA ARG A 181 -2.15 12.99 26.92
C ARG A 181 -2.60 12.46 28.29
N GLY A 182 -2.94 11.18 28.37
CA GLY A 182 -3.42 10.55 29.60
C GLY A 182 -4.86 10.89 30.01
N ILE A 183 -5.62 11.55 29.14
CA ILE A 183 -7.02 11.92 29.38
C ILE A 183 -7.93 10.84 28.80
N ARG A 184 -8.75 10.21 29.65
CA ARG A 184 -9.68 9.16 29.20
C ARG A 184 -11.01 9.76 28.73
N VAL A 185 -11.25 9.69 27.42
CA VAL A 185 -12.53 10.04 26.79
C VAL A 185 -13.26 8.75 26.38
N THR A 186 -14.49 8.60 26.85
CA THR A 186 -15.37 7.47 26.57
C THR A 186 -16.73 7.98 26.11
N TRP A 187 -17.59 7.09 25.61
CA TRP A 187 -18.97 7.44 25.25
C TRP A 187 -19.77 8.11 26.38
N GLY A 188 -19.42 7.85 27.64
CA GLY A 188 -20.10 8.45 28.80
C GLY A 188 -19.71 9.90 29.11
N ASN A 189 -18.56 10.38 28.65
CA ASN A 189 -18.07 11.73 28.94
C ASN A 189 -17.63 12.53 27.69
N PHE A 190 -17.71 11.96 26.49
CA PHE A 190 -17.35 12.62 25.23
C PHE A 190 -18.08 13.95 25.00
N LEU A 191 -19.33 14.06 25.45
CA LEU A 191 -20.14 15.28 25.30
C LEU A 191 -19.81 16.36 26.34
N THR A 192 -19.08 16.01 27.41
CA THR A 192 -18.77 16.93 28.52
C THR A 192 -17.30 17.32 28.58
N VAL A 193 -16.40 16.54 27.95
CA VAL A 193 -14.98 16.85 27.85
C VAL A 193 -14.70 17.57 26.53
N PRO A 194 -14.39 18.88 26.54
CA PRO A 194 -14.06 19.59 25.32
C PRO A 194 -12.68 19.17 24.79
N PRO A 195 -12.49 19.05 23.46
CA PRO A 195 -11.19 18.68 22.88
C PRO A 195 -10.14 19.79 23.00
N HIS A 196 -10.58 21.04 23.16
CA HIS A 196 -9.71 22.20 23.32
C HIS A 196 -10.27 23.16 24.38
N PRO A 197 -9.45 23.77 25.26
CA PRO A 197 -9.93 24.65 26.34
C PRO A 197 -10.79 25.82 25.88
N ALA A 198 -10.49 26.40 24.71
CA ALA A 198 -11.24 27.51 24.13
C ALA A 198 -12.56 27.10 23.43
N GLY A 199 -12.89 25.80 23.39
CA GLY A 199 -14.07 25.27 22.72
C GLY A 199 -14.14 25.64 21.23
N LEU A 200 -15.36 25.77 20.69
CA LEU A 200 -15.62 26.10 19.29
C LEU A 200 -15.63 27.62 18.99
N LYS A 201 -15.49 28.49 20.00
CA LYS A 201 -15.53 29.93 19.78
C LYS A 201 -14.48 30.41 18.76
N PRO A 202 -13.19 30.02 18.84
CA PRO A 202 -12.17 30.41 17.86
C PRO A 202 -12.48 29.94 16.43
N PHE A 203 -13.13 28.78 16.29
CA PHE A 203 -13.56 28.27 14.99
C PHE A 203 -14.53 29.23 14.29
N PHE A 204 -15.61 29.62 14.98
CA PHE A 204 -16.64 30.50 14.42
C PHE A 204 -16.19 31.96 14.26
N THR A 205 -15.24 32.43 15.07
CA THR A 205 -14.66 33.77 14.90
C THR A 205 -13.56 33.84 13.85
N GLY A 206 -13.18 32.72 13.24
CA GLY A 206 -12.08 32.64 12.25
C GLY A 206 -10.67 32.74 12.83
N ASN A 207 -10.51 32.70 14.16
CA ASN A 207 -9.21 32.75 14.81
C ASN A 207 -8.65 31.33 15.03
N TRP A 208 -8.39 30.62 13.93
CA TRP A 208 -8.01 29.19 13.97
C TRP A 208 -6.61 28.94 14.52
N VAL A 209 -5.75 29.96 14.55
CA VAL A 209 -4.39 29.88 15.08
C VAL A 209 -4.37 29.37 16.53
N VAL A 210 -5.41 29.67 17.31
CA VAL A 210 -5.56 29.20 18.69
C VAL A 210 -5.45 27.66 18.80
N TYR A 211 -5.94 26.91 17.82
CA TYR A 211 -5.92 25.44 17.85
C TYR A 211 -4.54 24.82 17.59
N ALA A 212 -3.58 25.62 17.11
CA ALA A 212 -2.19 25.20 16.87
C ALA A 212 -1.23 25.60 18.00
N GLN A 213 -1.70 26.39 18.97
CA GLN A 213 -0.87 26.90 20.06
C GLN A 213 -0.62 25.84 21.12
N ASN A 214 0.58 25.87 21.71
CA ASN A 214 1.03 24.96 22.77
C ASN A 214 0.95 23.48 22.34
N PRO A 215 1.75 23.06 21.34
CA PRO A 215 1.87 21.65 20.95
C PRO A 215 2.48 20.80 22.07
N ASP A 216 2.39 19.48 21.93
CA ASP A 216 3.10 18.56 22.82
C ASP A 216 4.62 18.81 22.74
N THR A 217 5.27 18.85 23.91
CA THR A 217 6.69 19.19 24.00
C THR A 217 7.60 18.05 23.53
N SER A 218 8.87 18.33 23.24
CA SER A 218 9.86 17.29 22.91
C SER A 218 10.10 16.29 24.06
N THR A 219 9.76 16.67 25.29
CA THR A 219 9.82 15.83 26.49
C THR A 219 8.53 15.06 26.79
N HIS A 220 7.47 15.26 25.99
CA HIS A 220 6.17 14.60 26.20
C HIS A 220 6.31 13.07 26.28
N ILE A 221 5.66 12.49 27.27
CA ILE A 221 5.57 11.02 27.43
C ILE A 221 4.22 10.57 26.90
N TYR A 222 4.24 9.85 25.78
CA TYR A 222 3.02 9.41 25.11
C TYR A 222 2.14 8.57 26.04
N GLY A 223 0.89 8.97 26.19
CA GLY A 223 -0.10 8.36 27.08
C GLY A 223 -0.19 9.00 28.47
N THR A 224 0.57 10.05 28.77
CA THR A 224 0.53 10.76 30.07
C THR A 224 0.36 12.27 29.87
N SER A 225 0.07 13.01 30.95
CA SER A 225 -0.03 14.47 30.90
C SER A 225 1.33 15.17 31.01
N GLU A 226 2.43 14.42 31.18
CA GLU A 226 3.77 14.98 31.36
C GLU A 226 4.30 15.51 30.03
N GLY A 227 4.53 16.83 29.96
CA GLY A 227 4.97 17.51 28.74
C GLY A 227 3.88 17.63 27.66
N ALA A 228 2.62 17.31 27.99
CA ALA A 228 1.47 17.41 27.10
C ALA A 228 1.06 18.88 26.88
N GLY A 229 0.75 19.20 25.63
CA GLY A 229 0.21 20.48 25.20
C GLY A 229 -1.32 20.51 25.16
N THR A 230 -1.85 21.54 24.51
CA THR A 230 -3.29 21.72 24.29
C THR A 230 -3.67 21.81 22.82
N ALA A 231 -2.71 21.97 21.91
CA ALA A 231 -2.97 22.04 20.48
C ALA A 231 -3.73 20.81 19.99
N ILE A 232 -4.63 20.99 19.02
CA ILE A 232 -5.39 19.90 18.40
C ILE A 232 -5.12 19.79 16.89
N LEU A 233 -4.60 20.85 16.27
CA LEU A 233 -4.30 20.91 14.84
C LEU A 233 -2.96 21.63 14.68
N THR A 234 -1.92 20.92 14.26
CA THR A 234 -0.57 21.49 14.10
C THR A 234 0.00 21.23 12.71
N PHE A 235 1.18 21.77 12.44
CA PHE A 235 1.95 21.49 11.22
C PHE A 235 3.44 21.48 11.53
N LEU A 236 3.82 20.67 12.52
CA LEU A 236 5.17 20.66 13.12
C LEU A 236 6.20 20.04 12.17
N GLY A 237 5.81 18.98 11.46
CA GLY A 237 6.73 18.16 10.68
C GLY A 237 7.62 17.27 11.57
N GLY A 238 8.25 16.28 10.94
CA GLY A 238 9.13 15.33 11.62
C GLY A 238 8.36 14.35 12.53
N PHE A 239 9.00 13.93 13.62
CA PHE A 239 8.51 12.87 14.50
C PHE A 239 8.47 13.31 15.96
N HIS A 240 7.51 12.76 16.70
CA HIS A 240 7.47 12.86 18.14
C HIS A 240 8.70 12.15 18.77
N PRO A 241 9.58 12.84 19.54
CA PRO A 241 10.90 12.31 19.91
C PRO A 241 10.91 11.00 20.71
N LYS A 242 9.90 10.76 21.56
CA LYS A 242 9.83 9.50 22.34
C LYS A 242 9.23 8.32 21.56
N SER A 243 8.06 8.51 20.95
CA SER A 243 7.37 7.46 20.19
C SER A 243 7.98 7.20 18.81
N GLN A 244 8.79 8.13 18.29
CA GLN A 244 9.40 8.06 16.94
C GLN A 244 8.35 7.84 15.84
N ALA A 245 7.20 8.48 16.01
CA ALA A 245 6.08 8.43 15.08
C ALA A 245 5.60 9.86 14.75
N LEU A 246 4.82 10.01 13.68
CA LEU A 246 4.22 11.29 13.30
C LEU A 246 3.39 11.89 14.45
N TRP A 247 3.36 13.21 14.53
CA TRP A 247 2.55 13.92 15.52
C TRP A 247 1.05 13.68 15.28
N LEU A 248 0.31 13.24 16.31
CA LEU A 248 -1.14 13.01 16.18
C LEU A 248 -1.91 14.26 15.74
N THR A 249 -1.49 15.44 16.21
CA THR A 249 -2.07 16.73 15.84
C THR A 249 -1.79 17.12 14.38
N ASP A 250 -0.67 16.68 13.81
CA ASP A 250 -0.38 16.82 12.37
C ASP A 250 -1.23 15.83 11.56
N ILE A 251 -1.40 14.59 12.02
CA ILE A 251 -2.31 13.60 11.38
C ILE A 251 -3.75 14.12 11.39
N ALA A 252 -4.22 14.65 12.53
CA ALA A 252 -5.55 15.23 12.64
C ALA A 252 -5.74 16.40 11.67
N HIS A 253 -4.76 17.30 11.58
CA HIS A 253 -4.81 18.43 10.65
C HIS A 253 -4.77 17.98 9.19
N HIS A 254 -3.93 16.99 8.86
CA HIS A 254 -3.89 16.39 7.53
C HIS A 254 -5.26 15.85 7.12
N GLN A 255 -5.90 15.06 7.99
CA GLN A 255 -7.23 14.49 7.75
C GLN A 255 -8.29 15.58 7.57
N LEU A 256 -8.24 16.64 8.38
CA LEU A 256 -9.17 17.77 8.22
C LEU A 256 -8.98 18.45 6.86
N ALA A 257 -7.73 18.67 6.46
CA ALA A 257 -7.41 19.32 5.19
C ALA A 257 -7.87 18.50 3.98
N ILE A 258 -7.56 17.20 3.94
CA ILE A 258 -8.00 16.34 2.83
C ILE A 258 -9.52 16.12 2.84
N ALA A 259 -10.17 16.13 4.01
CA ALA A 259 -11.62 16.06 4.10
C ALA A 259 -12.28 17.22 3.36
N VAL A 260 -11.80 18.45 3.57
CA VAL A 260 -12.30 19.64 2.85
C VAL A 260 -12.07 19.50 1.35
N VAL A 261 -10.86 19.07 0.93
CA VAL A 261 -10.55 18.86 -0.49
C VAL A 261 -11.52 17.87 -1.14
N PHE A 262 -11.76 16.72 -0.49
CA PHE A 262 -12.64 15.68 -1.04
C PHE A 262 -14.12 16.06 -1.00
N ILE A 263 -14.58 16.77 0.03
CA ILE A 263 -15.95 17.31 0.08
C ILE A 263 -16.16 18.26 -1.09
N ILE A 264 -15.25 19.20 -1.32
CA ILE A 264 -15.34 20.14 -2.44
C ILE A 264 -15.28 19.39 -3.79
N ALA A 265 -14.34 18.46 -3.94
CA ALA A 265 -14.20 17.67 -5.17
C ALA A 265 -15.45 16.84 -5.49
N GLY A 266 -16.15 16.33 -4.47
CA GLY A 266 -17.40 15.58 -4.63
C GLY A 266 -18.62 16.43 -5.00
N HIS A 267 -18.46 17.75 -5.20
CA HIS A 267 -19.50 18.63 -5.75
C HIS A 267 -19.19 19.06 -7.21
N MET A 268 -18.26 18.38 -7.88
CA MET A 268 -17.83 18.72 -9.23
C MET A 268 -18.80 18.20 -10.31
N TYR A 269 -19.33 16.98 -10.19
CA TYR A 269 -20.05 16.33 -11.28
C TYR A 269 -21.56 16.58 -11.25
N ARG A 270 -22.19 16.68 -12.42
CA ARG A 270 -23.62 17.00 -12.57
C ARG A 270 -24.48 15.84 -12.10
N THR A 271 -25.44 16.15 -11.22
CA THR A 271 -26.47 15.20 -10.76
C THR A 271 -27.87 15.71 -11.13
N ASN A 272 -28.92 15.19 -10.49
CA ASN A 272 -30.30 15.63 -10.67
C ASN A 272 -30.56 17.09 -10.22
N PHE A 273 -29.59 17.76 -9.58
CA PHE A 273 -29.68 19.17 -9.22
C PHE A 273 -29.33 20.14 -10.37
N GLY A 274 -28.99 19.64 -11.56
CA GLY A 274 -28.83 20.43 -12.78
C GLY A 274 -27.54 21.26 -12.89
N ILE A 275 -26.71 21.30 -11.85
CA ILE A 275 -25.42 22.00 -11.79
C ILE A 275 -24.28 21.00 -11.65
N GLY A 276 -23.15 21.27 -12.30
CA GLY A 276 -21.93 20.45 -12.28
C GLY A 276 -21.50 20.02 -13.68
N HIS A 277 -20.45 19.21 -13.77
CA HIS A 277 -19.88 18.74 -15.03
C HIS A 277 -20.39 17.37 -15.47
N ASN A 278 -20.59 17.20 -16.77
CA ASN A 278 -20.80 15.88 -17.36
C ASN A 278 -19.45 15.29 -17.82
N MET A 279 -19.13 14.08 -17.37
CA MET A 279 -17.80 13.49 -17.65
C MET A 279 -17.59 13.19 -19.12
N LYS A 280 -18.65 12.79 -19.84
CA LYS A 280 -18.58 12.56 -21.28
C LYS A 280 -18.24 13.84 -22.03
N GLU A 281 -18.91 14.95 -21.72
CA GLU A 281 -18.63 16.25 -22.34
C GLU A 281 -17.18 16.71 -22.08
N ILE A 282 -16.67 16.51 -20.86
CA ILE A 282 -15.26 16.78 -20.53
C ILE A 282 -14.35 15.95 -21.44
N LEU A 283 -14.53 14.63 -21.50
CA LEU A 283 -13.66 13.74 -22.28
C LEU A 283 -13.73 14.07 -23.78
N ASP A 284 -14.91 14.29 -24.33
CA ASP A 284 -15.08 14.60 -25.76
C ASP A 284 -14.43 15.93 -26.17
N ALA A 285 -14.39 16.90 -25.25
CA ALA A 285 -13.77 18.21 -25.44
C ALA A 285 -12.23 18.19 -25.25
N HIS A 286 -11.69 17.30 -24.42
CA HIS A 286 -10.25 17.20 -24.17
C HIS A 286 -9.51 16.57 -25.35
N ARG A 287 -9.13 17.41 -26.31
CA ARG A 287 -8.40 17.03 -27.51
C ARG A 287 -7.00 17.66 -27.52
N PRO A 288 -5.97 16.93 -27.97
CA PRO A 288 -4.63 17.49 -28.05
C PRO A 288 -4.59 18.63 -29.07
N PRO A 289 -4.01 19.79 -28.73
CA PRO A 289 -3.95 20.93 -29.66
C PRO A 289 -3.18 20.61 -30.95
N GLY A 290 -2.22 19.67 -30.89
CA GLY A 290 -1.42 19.27 -32.04
C GLY A 290 -1.98 18.14 -32.90
N GLY A 291 -3.18 17.58 -32.61
CA GLY A 291 -3.82 16.51 -33.41
C GLY A 291 -3.08 15.15 -33.44
N ARG A 292 -1.89 15.04 -32.82
CA ARG A 292 -1.03 13.84 -32.87
C ARG A 292 -1.58 12.62 -32.13
N LEU A 293 -2.68 12.75 -31.37
CA LEU A 293 -3.33 11.63 -30.67
C LEU A 293 -4.74 11.33 -31.25
N GLY A 294 -4.97 11.67 -32.53
CA GLY A 294 -6.21 11.36 -33.24
C GLY A 294 -7.40 12.12 -32.67
N LEU A 295 -8.51 11.42 -32.48
CA LEU A 295 -9.74 11.96 -31.88
C LEU A 295 -9.65 12.16 -30.37
N GLY A 296 -8.51 11.88 -29.73
CA GLY A 296 -8.32 12.08 -28.29
C GLY A 296 -9.16 11.09 -27.48
N HIS A 297 -9.95 11.61 -26.52
CA HIS A 297 -10.69 10.79 -25.55
C HIS A 297 -12.15 10.47 -25.95
N ILE A 298 -12.56 10.80 -27.18
CA ILE A 298 -13.93 10.51 -27.66
C ILE A 298 -14.23 9.01 -27.55
N GLY A 299 -15.39 8.69 -26.99
CA GLY A 299 -15.87 7.31 -26.80
C GLY A 299 -15.28 6.58 -25.59
N LEU A 300 -14.32 7.18 -24.86
CA LEU A 300 -13.75 6.56 -23.67
C LEU A 300 -14.76 6.49 -22.52
N PHE A 301 -15.66 7.47 -22.40
CA PHE A 301 -16.69 7.45 -21.36
C PHE A 301 -17.54 6.19 -21.46
N GLU A 302 -18.10 5.91 -22.64
CA GLU A 302 -18.90 4.71 -22.88
C GLU A 302 -18.06 3.43 -22.78
N THR A 303 -16.82 3.45 -23.26
CA THR A 303 -15.92 2.28 -23.19
C THR A 303 -15.65 1.89 -21.74
N ILE A 304 -15.32 2.85 -20.87
CA ILE A 304 -15.06 2.58 -19.45
C ILE A 304 -16.35 2.25 -18.71
N THR A 305 -17.44 2.98 -18.97
CA THR A 305 -18.73 2.79 -18.25
C THR A 305 -19.34 1.42 -18.51
N ASN A 306 -19.20 0.91 -19.74
CA ASN A 306 -19.82 -0.36 -20.11
C ASN A 306 -18.95 -1.59 -19.84
N SER A 307 -17.64 -1.42 -19.64
CA SER A 307 -16.74 -2.53 -19.31
C SER A 307 -16.42 -2.57 -17.82
N LEU A 308 -16.88 -3.63 -17.15
CA LEU A 308 -16.52 -3.93 -15.77
C LEU A 308 -15.04 -4.31 -15.65
N HIS A 309 -14.49 -4.99 -16.65
CA HIS A 309 -13.08 -5.35 -16.68
C HIS A 309 -12.14 -4.15 -16.81
N MET A 310 -12.50 -3.14 -17.62
CA MET A 310 -11.73 -1.89 -17.67
C MET A 310 -11.79 -1.13 -16.34
N GLN A 311 -12.98 -1.03 -15.72
CA GLN A 311 -13.13 -0.41 -14.40
C GLN A 311 -12.32 -1.15 -13.33
N LEU A 312 -12.37 -2.48 -13.31
CA LEU A 312 -11.60 -3.30 -12.36
C LEU A 312 -10.10 -3.17 -12.61
N GLY A 313 -9.66 -3.17 -13.87
CA GLY A 313 -8.27 -2.95 -14.22
C GLY A 313 -7.73 -1.61 -13.71
N LEU A 314 -8.49 -0.52 -13.91
CA LEU A 314 -8.14 0.81 -13.40
C LEU A 314 -8.15 0.89 -11.88
N ALA A 315 -9.15 0.29 -11.22
CA ALA A 315 -9.26 0.27 -9.76
C ALA A 315 -8.09 -0.50 -9.13
N LEU A 316 -7.73 -1.67 -9.70
CA LEU A 316 -6.59 -2.47 -9.24
C LEU A 316 -5.25 -1.76 -9.48
N ALA A 317 -5.08 -1.05 -10.61
CA ALA A 317 -3.87 -0.28 -10.87
C ALA A 317 -3.72 0.87 -9.86
N ALA A 318 -4.79 1.64 -9.63
CA ALA A 318 -4.78 2.74 -8.67
C ALA A 318 -4.55 2.25 -7.24
N LEU A 319 -5.22 1.15 -6.85
CA LEU A 319 -5.05 0.54 -5.53
C LEU A 319 -3.65 -0.05 -5.37
N GLY A 320 -3.11 -0.75 -6.36
CA GLY A 320 -1.76 -1.33 -6.33
C GLY A 320 -0.69 -0.26 -6.13
N VAL A 321 -0.80 0.88 -6.82
CA VAL A 321 0.07 2.04 -6.61
C VAL A 321 -0.07 2.59 -5.19
N ALA A 322 -1.30 2.80 -4.71
CA ALA A 322 -1.54 3.29 -3.36
C ALA A 322 -1.05 2.31 -2.27
N THR A 323 -1.15 1.01 -2.48
CA THR A 323 -0.65 -0.04 -1.58
C THR A 323 0.87 -0.04 -1.51
N SER A 324 1.57 0.09 -2.65
CA SER A 324 3.03 0.22 -2.65
C SER A 324 3.46 1.53 -1.98
N LEU A 325 2.74 2.63 -2.26
CA LEU A 325 2.99 3.93 -1.61
C LEU A 325 2.81 3.84 -0.09
N THR A 326 1.80 3.11 0.37
CA THR A 326 1.58 2.82 1.80
C THR A 326 2.79 2.12 2.40
N ALA A 327 3.31 1.09 1.72
CA ALA A 327 4.51 0.38 2.18
C ALA A 327 5.71 1.34 2.29
N GLN A 328 5.97 2.14 1.25
CA GLN A 328 7.10 3.07 1.20
C GLN A 328 7.00 4.19 2.25
N HIS A 329 5.81 4.73 2.47
CA HIS A 329 5.60 5.81 3.44
C HIS A 329 5.54 5.30 4.87
N MET A 330 5.00 4.11 5.14
CA MET A 330 4.85 3.64 6.52
C MET A 330 6.17 3.34 7.22
N TYR A 331 7.20 2.84 6.51
CA TYR A 331 8.52 2.62 7.12
C TYR A 331 9.28 3.94 7.30
N SER A 332 9.25 4.81 6.28
CA SER A 332 10.01 6.08 6.30
C SER A 332 9.35 7.20 7.11
N LEU A 333 8.02 7.19 7.23
CA LEU A 333 7.18 8.16 7.93
C LEU A 333 6.21 7.43 8.87
N THR A 334 6.76 6.77 9.89
CA THR A 334 6.01 5.89 10.80
C THR A 334 4.81 6.60 11.45
N PRO A 335 3.55 6.18 11.18
CA PRO A 335 2.37 6.87 11.70
C PRO A 335 1.97 6.41 13.11
N TYR A 336 2.48 5.27 13.58
CA TYR A 336 2.04 4.64 14.83
C TYR A 336 3.11 4.67 15.91
N ALA A 337 2.72 5.06 17.12
CA ALA A 337 3.63 5.19 18.25
C ALA A 337 4.39 3.89 18.50
N TYR A 338 5.72 3.99 18.60
CA TYR A 338 6.67 2.90 18.87
C TYR A 338 6.85 1.84 17.77
N LEU A 339 6.15 1.95 16.64
CA LEU A 339 6.24 0.95 15.56
C LEU A 339 7.67 0.85 14.98
N SER A 340 8.39 1.97 14.83
CA SER A 340 9.77 2.04 14.32
C SER A 340 10.82 1.41 15.26
N LYS A 341 10.38 0.87 16.40
CA LYS A 341 11.22 0.10 17.34
C LYS A 341 10.83 -1.38 17.38
N ASP A 342 9.77 -1.78 16.69
CA ASP A 342 9.38 -3.17 16.47
C ASP A 342 9.78 -3.61 15.06
N PHE A 343 11.06 -3.95 14.92
CA PHE A 343 11.70 -4.26 13.64
C PHE A 343 11.04 -5.42 12.89
N THR A 344 10.58 -6.45 13.59
CA THR A 344 9.93 -7.60 12.95
C THR A 344 8.56 -7.22 12.41
N THR A 345 7.78 -6.43 13.17
CA THR A 345 6.50 -5.91 12.70
C THR A 345 6.66 -4.97 11.50
N GLU A 346 7.66 -4.09 11.52
CA GLU A 346 7.93 -3.19 10.40
C GLU A 346 8.32 -3.96 9.13
N ALA A 347 9.20 -4.95 9.25
CA ALA A 347 9.57 -5.84 8.15
C ALA A 347 8.38 -6.62 7.58
N ALA A 348 7.51 -7.14 8.46
CA ALA A 348 6.30 -7.83 8.07
C ALA A 348 5.34 -6.90 7.31
N LEU A 349 5.11 -5.69 7.80
CA LEU A 349 4.21 -4.72 7.18
C LEU A 349 4.69 -4.26 5.80
N TYR A 350 5.98 -3.92 5.66
CA TYR A 350 6.54 -3.52 4.37
C TYR A 350 6.43 -4.66 3.34
N THR A 351 6.88 -5.85 3.72
CA THR A 351 6.84 -7.05 2.85
C THR A 351 5.41 -7.38 2.45
N HIS A 352 4.49 -7.42 3.41
CA HIS A 352 3.08 -7.70 3.18
C HIS A 352 2.45 -6.78 2.15
N HIS A 353 2.57 -5.46 2.32
CA HIS A 353 1.97 -4.50 1.41
C HIS A 353 2.63 -4.53 0.02
N GLN A 354 3.94 -4.77 -0.08
CA GLN A 354 4.59 -4.88 -1.39
C GLN A 354 4.16 -6.11 -2.18
N TYR A 355 3.98 -7.26 -1.52
CA TYR A 355 3.43 -8.43 -2.20
C TYR A 355 1.99 -8.18 -2.66
N ILE A 356 1.13 -7.62 -1.79
CA ILE A 356 -0.25 -7.27 -2.19
C ILE A 356 -0.25 -6.30 -3.37
N ALA A 357 0.58 -5.26 -3.34
CA ALA A 357 0.71 -4.31 -4.44
C ALA A 357 1.08 -5.03 -5.75
N GLY A 358 2.04 -5.97 -5.70
CA GLY A 358 2.40 -6.81 -6.84
C GLY A 358 1.20 -7.59 -7.39
N PHE A 359 0.46 -8.31 -6.55
CA PHE A 359 -0.73 -9.06 -6.98
C PHE A 359 -1.83 -8.16 -7.58
N LEU A 360 -2.08 -6.99 -6.98
CA LEU A 360 -3.04 -6.01 -7.50
C LEU A 360 -2.61 -5.50 -8.88
N MET A 361 -1.33 -5.17 -9.06
CA MET A 361 -0.80 -4.70 -10.35
C MET A 361 -0.90 -5.77 -11.44
N ILE A 362 -0.61 -7.03 -11.14
CA ILE A 362 -0.78 -8.12 -12.12
C ILE A 362 -2.26 -8.29 -12.47
N GLY A 363 -3.17 -8.26 -11.49
CA GLY A 363 -4.60 -8.31 -11.71
C GLY A 363 -5.11 -7.16 -12.58
N ALA A 364 -4.54 -5.95 -12.43
CA ALA A 364 -4.89 -4.80 -13.24
C ALA A 364 -4.66 -5.03 -14.74
N PHE A 365 -3.48 -5.53 -15.11
CA PHE A 365 -3.16 -5.84 -16.50
C PHE A 365 -3.91 -7.06 -17.02
N ALA A 366 -4.16 -8.07 -16.17
CA ALA A 366 -4.98 -9.23 -16.54
C ALA A 366 -6.39 -8.78 -16.94
N HIS A 367 -7.05 -7.95 -16.13
CA HIS A 367 -8.37 -7.41 -16.47
C HIS A 367 -8.34 -6.44 -17.64
N GLY A 368 -7.24 -5.70 -17.85
CA GLY A 368 -7.01 -4.94 -19.08
C GLY A 368 -6.95 -5.84 -20.33
N ALA A 369 -6.29 -6.99 -20.26
CA ALA A 369 -6.25 -7.96 -21.35
C ALA A 369 -7.63 -8.61 -21.58
N ILE A 370 -8.35 -8.97 -20.52
CA ILE A 370 -9.72 -9.49 -20.62
C ILE A 370 -10.64 -8.46 -21.29
N PHE A 371 -10.54 -7.17 -20.91
CA PHE A 371 -11.24 -6.07 -21.58
C PHE A 371 -10.96 -6.05 -23.08
N PHE A 372 -9.68 -6.17 -23.50
CA PHE A 372 -9.34 -6.18 -24.93
C PHE A 372 -9.93 -7.37 -25.67
N VAL A 373 -10.13 -8.52 -25.01
CA VAL A 373 -10.73 -9.70 -25.63
C VAL A 373 -12.26 -9.58 -25.69
N ARG A 374 -12.91 -9.33 -24.55
CA ARG A 374 -14.38 -9.43 -24.39
C ARG A 374 -15.13 -8.14 -24.74
N ASP A 375 -14.61 -6.97 -24.35
CA ASP A 375 -15.42 -5.74 -24.28
C ASP A 375 -14.99 -4.66 -25.27
N TYR A 376 -13.75 -4.72 -25.78
CA TYR A 376 -13.22 -3.71 -26.68
C TYR A 376 -13.91 -3.73 -28.05
N ASP A 377 -14.57 -2.61 -28.37
CA ASP A 377 -15.18 -2.33 -29.68
C ASP A 377 -14.30 -1.37 -30.51
N PRO A 378 -13.67 -1.85 -31.60
CA PRO A 378 -12.86 -1.02 -32.48
C PRO A 378 -13.65 0.07 -33.22
N SER A 379 -14.96 -0.14 -33.45
CA SER A 379 -15.79 0.82 -34.18
C SER A 379 -16.05 2.07 -33.36
N ARG A 380 -16.38 1.90 -32.08
CA ARG A 380 -16.57 2.99 -31.11
C ARG A 380 -15.27 3.69 -30.76
N ASN A 381 -14.17 2.96 -30.67
CA ASN A 381 -12.86 3.51 -30.30
C ASN A 381 -12.03 3.99 -31.51
N LYS A 382 -12.62 4.03 -32.72
CA LYS A 382 -11.90 4.33 -33.95
C LYS A 382 -11.13 5.65 -33.85
N ASN A 383 -9.81 5.58 -34.09
CA ASN A 383 -8.89 6.72 -34.09
C ASN A 383 -8.84 7.52 -32.77
N ASN A 384 -9.34 6.98 -31.65
CA ASN A 384 -9.11 7.57 -30.34
C ASN A 384 -7.76 7.09 -29.76
N VAL A 385 -7.38 7.56 -28.57
CA VAL A 385 -6.10 7.20 -27.95
C VAL A 385 -5.88 5.70 -27.78
N LEU A 386 -6.95 4.93 -27.52
CA LEU A 386 -6.87 3.49 -27.29
C LEU A 386 -6.63 2.73 -28.59
N ALA A 387 -7.35 3.08 -29.66
CA ALA A 387 -7.11 2.50 -30.98
C ALA A 387 -5.71 2.85 -31.49
N ARG A 388 -5.28 4.10 -31.32
CA ARG A 388 -3.94 4.52 -31.73
C ARG A 388 -2.85 3.72 -31.05
N MET A 389 -2.95 3.49 -29.74
CA MET A 389 -2.00 2.65 -29.00
C MET A 389 -1.87 1.24 -29.62
N LEU A 390 -2.99 0.63 -30.04
CA LEU A 390 -2.98 -0.67 -30.71
C LEU A 390 -2.33 -0.62 -32.10
N GLU A 391 -2.44 0.49 -32.84
CA GLU A 391 -1.84 0.66 -34.17
C GLU A 391 -0.30 0.69 -34.14
N HIS A 392 0.32 1.04 -33.01
CA HIS A 392 1.78 1.06 -32.84
C HIS A 392 2.25 0.14 -31.69
N LYS A 393 1.49 -0.93 -31.41
CA LYS A 393 1.81 -1.87 -30.32
C LYS A 393 3.20 -2.48 -30.46
N GLU A 394 3.66 -2.76 -31.68
CA GLU A 394 4.98 -3.34 -31.94
C GLU A 394 6.11 -2.41 -31.50
N ALA A 395 5.93 -1.10 -31.66
CA ALA A 395 6.89 -0.10 -31.19
C ALA A 395 6.95 -0.08 -29.65
N ILE A 396 5.79 -0.12 -28.96
CA ILE A 396 5.75 -0.16 -27.49
C ILE A 396 6.47 -1.42 -26.98
N ILE A 397 6.14 -2.57 -27.54
CA ILE A 397 6.71 -3.87 -27.15
C ILE A 397 8.22 -3.90 -27.43
N SER A 398 8.68 -3.41 -28.58
CA SER A 398 10.11 -3.43 -28.93
C SER A 398 10.94 -2.51 -28.04
N HIS A 399 10.42 -1.33 -27.68
CA HIS A 399 11.12 -0.42 -26.76
C HIS A 399 11.20 -1.01 -25.36
N LEU A 400 10.09 -1.57 -24.85
CA LEU A 400 10.12 -2.28 -23.56
C LEU A 400 11.10 -3.45 -23.58
N SER A 401 11.15 -4.23 -24.66
CA SER A 401 12.12 -5.32 -24.83
C SER A 401 13.56 -4.79 -24.82
N TRP A 402 13.84 -3.70 -25.53
CA TRP A 402 15.17 -3.07 -25.52
C TRP A 402 15.57 -2.63 -24.11
N VAL A 403 14.68 -1.95 -23.36
CA VAL A 403 14.96 -1.53 -21.98
C VAL A 403 15.27 -2.73 -21.08
N CYS A 404 14.49 -3.82 -21.19
CA CYS A 404 14.73 -5.03 -20.40
C CYS A 404 16.09 -5.66 -20.71
N LEU A 405 16.45 -5.77 -22.00
CA LEU A 405 17.75 -6.29 -22.41
C LEU A 405 18.88 -5.38 -21.95
N PHE A 406 18.73 -4.07 -22.12
CA PHE A 406 19.71 -3.09 -21.68
C PHE A 406 19.95 -3.18 -20.17
N LEU A 407 18.90 -3.11 -19.35
CA LEU A 407 19.03 -3.22 -17.90
C LEU A 407 19.60 -4.58 -17.49
N GLY A 408 19.15 -5.67 -18.12
CA GLY A 408 19.58 -7.03 -17.82
C GLY A 408 21.07 -7.24 -18.06
N PHE A 409 21.56 -6.89 -19.26
CA PHE A 409 22.96 -7.07 -19.61
C PHE A 409 23.89 -6.23 -18.73
N HIS A 410 23.55 -4.97 -18.47
CA HIS A 410 24.45 -4.09 -17.71
C HIS A 410 24.39 -4.37 -16.20
N THR A 411 23.20 -4.55 -15.63
CA THR A 411 23.07 -4.79 -14.17
C THR A 411 23.71 -6.12 -13.78
N LEU A 412 23.38 -7.21 -14.49
CA LEU A 412 23.97 -8.52 -14.22
C LEU A 412 25.46 -8.53 -14.57
N GLY A 413 25.87 -7.87 -15.66
CA GLY A 413 27.27 -7.75 -16.05
C GLY A 413 28.13 -7.07 -14.97
N LEU A 414 27.63 -5.99 -14.36
CA LEU A 414 28.31 -5.31 -13.26
C LEU A 414 28.40 -6.18 -12.00
N TYR A 415 27.31 -6.88 -11.62
CA TYR A 415 27.35 -7.82 -10.50
C TYR A 415 28.39 -8.93 -10.73
N ILE A 416 28.40 -9.56 -11.90
CA ILE A 416 29.37 -10.62 -12.25
C ILE A 416 30.80 -10.09 -12.26
N HIS A 417 31.03 -8.89 -12.80
CA HIS A 417 32.34 -8.23 -12.75
C HIS A 417 32.80 -8.06 -11.31
N ASN A 418 31.93 -7.51 -10.44
CA ASN A 418 32.24 -7.26 -9.04
C ASN A 418 32.51 -8.56 -8.27
N ASP A 419 31.69 -9.60 -8.45
CA ASP A 419 31.96 -10.93 -7.89
C ASP A 419 33.33 -11.47 -8.31
N THR A 420 33.68 -11.34 -9.59
CA THR A 420 34.92 -11.88 -10.15
C THR A 420 36.15 -11.19 -9.55
N VAL A 421 36.17 -9.86 -9.50
CA VAL A 421 37.33 -9.12 -8.96
C VAL A 421 37.46 -9.27 -7.45
N VAL A 422 36.34 -9.38 -6.71
CA VAL A 422 36.34 -9.69 -5.27
C VAL A 422 36.87 -11.10 -5.03
N ALA A 423 36.45 -12.08 -5.84
CA ALA A 423 36.95 -13.46 -5.74
C ALA A 423 38.46 -13.57 -6.02
N PHE A 424 39.02 -12.68 -6.85
CA PHE A 424 40.47 -12.57 -7.08
C PHE A 424 41.22 -11.77 -6.01
N GLY A 425 40.55 -11.34 -4.93
CA GLY A 425 41.17 -10.56 -3.86
C GLY A 425 41.52 -9.13 -4.27
N GLN A 426 40.82 -8.58 -5.27
CA GLN A 426 41.02 -7.22 -5.81
C GLN A 426 39.72 -6.40 -5.71
N PRO A 427 39.15 -6.21 -4.49
CA PRO A 427 37.87 -5.50 -4.31
C PRO A 427 37.91 -4.04 -4.76
N GLU A 428 39.09 -3.42 -4.83
CA GLU A 428 39.29 -2.06 -5.33
C GLU A 428 39.04 -1.91 -6.83
N LYS A 429 38.98 -3.03 -7.58
CA LYS A 429 38.67 -3.05 -9.02
C LYS A 429 37.19 -3.24 -9.33
N GLN A 430 36.35 -3.26 -8.30
CA GLN A 430 34.90 -3.21 -8.49
C GLN A 430 34.50 -1.93 -9.21
N ILE A 431 33.42 -2.00 -9.98
CA ILE A 431 32.80 -0.84 -10.60
C ILE A 431 31.67 -0.40 -9.66
N LEU A 432 31.91 0.70 -8.95
CA LEU A 432 31.01 1.27 -7.95
C LEU A 432 30.51 2.63 -8.44
N PHE A 433 29.24 2.70 -8.84
CA PHE A 433 28.60 3.95 -9.25
C PHE A 433 27.81 4.53 -8.10
N GLU A 434 28.08 5.80 -7.76
CA GLU A 434 27.26 6.51 -6.79
C GLU A 434 25.90 6.90 -7.38
N PRO A 435 24.79 6.75 -6.63
CA PRO A 435 23.46 7.12 -7.08
C PRO A 435 23.21 8.64 -6.99
N LEU A 436 24.05 9.45 -7.64
CA LEU A 436 24.08 10.92 -7.53
C LEU A 436 22.71 11.59 -7.71
N PHE A 437 21.87 11.07 -8.61
CA PHE A 437 20.53 11.63 -8.82
C PHE A 437 19.61 11.43 -7.62
N ALA A 438 19.70 10.28 -6.95
CA ALA A 438 18.91 10.01 -5.76
C ALA A 438 19.49 10.78 -4.55
N GLU A 439 20.81 10.88 -4.42
CA GLU A 439 21.45 11.72 -3.39
C GLU A 439 21.08 13.19 -3.56
N TYR A 440 21.03 13.69 -4.80
CA TYR A 440 20.54 15.02 -5.12
C TYR A 440 19.10 15.23 -4.63
N ILE A 441 18.20 14.25 -4.81
CA ILE A 441 16.83 14.32 -4.30
C ILE A 441 16.81 14.36 -2.76
N GLN A 442 17.65 13.56 -2.09
CA GLN A 442 17.78 13.62 -0.64
C GLN A 442 18.27 15.01 -0.18
N ALA A 443 19.28 15.57 -0.84
CA ALA A 443 19.79 16.91 -0.54
C ALA A 443 18.79 18.02 -0.85
N ALA A 444 18.08 17.92 -1.98
CA ALA A 444 16.97 18.81 -2.32
C ALA A 444 15.86 18.78 -1.24
N SER A 445 15.70 17.64 -0.58
CA SER A 445 14.78 17.43 0.54
C SER A 445 15.35 17.88 1.89
N GLY A 446 16.58 18.38 1.97
CA GLY A 446 17.16 18.92 3.20
C GLY A 446 18.19 18.04 3.90
N LYS A 447 18.58 16.91 3.30
CA LYS A 447 19.64 16.05 3.82
C LYS A 447 21.02 16.65 3.54
N THR A 448 21.80 16.94 4.57
CA THR A 448 23.04 17.72 4.42
C THR A 448 24.29 16.86 4.21
N ILE A 449 24.23 15.55 4.46
CA ILE A 449 25.41 14.66 4.45
C ILE A 449 26.15 14.59 3.11
N TYR A 450 25.49 14.88 1.99
CA TYR A 450 26.07 14.84 0.64
C TYR A 450 26.64 16.19 0.17
N GLU A 451 26.48 17.25 0.96
CA GLU A 451 27.05 18.59 0.71
C GLU A 451 26.70 19.25 -0.65
N PHE A 452 25.62 18.82 -1.32
CA PHE A 452 25.16 19.44 -2.58
C PHE A 452 24.73 20.91 -2.42
N ASN A 453 24.28 21.33 -1.23
CA ASN A 453 23.81 22.69 -0.94
C ASN A 453 22.73 23.21 -1.93
N VAL A 454 21.70 22.40 -2.18
CA VAL A 454 20.58 22.69 -3.10
C VAL A 454 19.23 22.68 -2.40
N LEU A 455 18.33 23.58 -2.81
CA LEU A 455 16.97 23.70 -2.26
C LEU A 455 16.97 23.67 -0.73
N LEU A 456 16.30 22.70 -0.09
CA LEU A 456 16.10 22.65 1.36
C LEU A 456 17.38 22.37 2.16
N SER A 457 18.45 21.85 1.53
CA SER A 457 19.77 21.71 2.19
C SER A 457 20.56 23.03 2.22
N SER A 458 20.10 24.06 1.50
CA SER A 458 20.72 25.39 1.50
C SER A 458 19.91 26.35 2.38
N SER A 459 20.55 26.90 3.41
CA SER A 459 19.90 27.79 4.40
C SER A 459 19.40 29.11 3.80
N SER A 460 19.99 29.56 2.70
CA SER A 460 19.64 30.83 2.04
C SER A 460 18.66 30.66 0.86
N ASN A 461 18.28 29.44 0.50
CA ASN A 461 17.39 29.20 -0.62
C ASN A 461 15.96 29.70 -0.32
N PRO A 462 15.25 30.33 -1.28
CA PRO A 462 13.87 30.77 -1.09
C PRO A 462 12.92 29.67 -0.61
N ALA A 463 13.10 28.42 -1.05
CA ALA A 463 12.29 27.29 -0.60
C ALA A 463 12.47 27.02 0.91
N THR A 464 13.70 27.11 1.40
CA THR A 464 14.04 26.95 2.82
C THR A 464 13.46 28.10 3.64
N VAL A 465 13.68 29.34 3.21
CA VAL A 465 13.19 30.54 3.91
C VAL A 465 11.66 30.52 4.05
N ALA A 466 10.94 30.11 3.01
CA ALA A 466 9.48 30.03 3.03
C ALA A 466 8.94 28.96 4.00
N GLY A 467 9.63 27.83 4.15
CA GLY A 467 9.20 26.73 5.02
C GLY A 467 9.61 26.88 6.50
N ASN A 468 10.61 27.71 6.80
CA ASN A 468 11.35 27.73 8.08
C ASN A 468 10.48 28.06 9.31
N GLN A 469 9.33 28.70 9.15
CA GLN A 469 8.45 29.07 10.26
C GLN A 469 7.28 28.11 10.47
N ILE A 470 7.19 27.01 9.70
CA ILE A 470 6.03 26.13 9.73
C ILE A 470 6.44 24.67 10.00
N TRP A 471 6.67 23.86 8.95
CA TRP A 471 6.96 22.42 9.06
C TRP A 471 8.44 22.08 8.91
N LEU A 472 9.22 23.00 8.33
CA LEU A 472 10.57 22.70 7.87
C LEU A 472 11.56 22.41 9.01
N PRO A 473 11.54 23.10 10.16
CA PRO A 473 12.48 22.77 11.25
C PRO A 473 12.35 21.32 11.74
N GLY A 474 11.11 20.85 11.99
CA GLY A 474 10.87 19.47 12.41
C GLY A 474 11.23 18.46 11.33
N TRP A 475 10.99 18.79 10.06
CA TRP A 475 11.42 17.97 8.92
C TRP A 475 12.95 17.88 8.81
N LEU A 476 13.68 18.99 8.90
CA LEU A 476 15.14 19.03 8.81
C LEU A 476 15.81 18.29 9.97
N GLU A 477 15.22 18.36 11.17
CA GLU A 477 15.64 17.53 12.31
C GLU A 477 15.48 16.04 11.98
N ALA A 478 14.32 15.64 11.48
CA ALA A 478 14.02 14.24 11.17
C ALA A 478 14.92 13.68 10.06
N ILE A 479 15.05 14.36 8.91
CA ILE A 479 15.78 13.84 7.74
C ILE A 479 17.30 13.73 7.97
N ASN A 480 17.85 14.52 8.92
CA ASN A 480 19.26 14.49 9.30
C ASN A 480 19.52 13.66 10.56
N SER A 481 18.50 13.07 11.17
CA SER A 481 18.63 12.18 12.31
C SER A 481 19.09 10.78 11.87
N THR A 482 20.01 10.18 12.62
CA THR A 482 20.42 8.78 12.43
C THR A 482 19.48 7.79 13.13
N LYS A 483 18.42 8.27 13.79
CA LYS A 483 17.50 7.45 14.59
C LYS A 483 16.23 7.02 13.86
N THR A 484 16.06 7.49 12.63
CA THR A 484 14.86 7.34 11.80
C THR A 484 15.21 6.78 10.44
N ASP A 485 14.27 6.08 9.80
CA ASP A 485 14.46 5.52 8.46
C ASP A 485 14.08 6.50 7.33
N LEU A 486 13.83 7.77 7.67
CA LEU A 486 13.51 8.84 6.73
C LEU A 486 14.71 9.13 5.81
N PHE A 487 14.56 8.84 4.52
CA PHE A 487 15.59 9.03 3.49
C PHE A 487 16.94 8.44 3.90
N LEU A 488 17.01 7.13 4.16
CA LEU A 488 18.26 6.43 4.48
C LEU A 488 19.41 6.80 3.55
N ARG A 489 20.64 6.85 4.09
CA ARG A 489 21.84 7.07 3.27
C ARG A 489 21.90 5.98 2.19
N ILE A 490 22.27 6.36 0.98
CA ILE A 490 22.39 5.45 -0.17
C ILE A 490 23.80 5.52 -0.75
N GLY A 491 24.21 4.44 -1.41
CA GLY A 491 25.52 4.32 -2.07
C GLY A 491 25.51 3.32 -3.24
N PRO A 492 26.68 2.78 -3.63
CA PRO A 492 26.80 1.94 -4.83
C PRO A 492 25.98 0.64 -4.80
N GLY A 493 25.84 0.03 -3.63
CA GLY A 493 25.01 -1.15 -3.45
C GLY A 493 23.53 -0.88 -3.73
N ASP A 494 23.05 0.28 -3.27
CA ASP A 494 21.70 0.76 -3.57
C ASP A 494 21.52 1.04 -5.06
N PHE A 495 22.53 1.62 -5.72
CA PHE A 495 22.48 1.88 -7.16
C PHE A 495 22.21 0.60 -7.96
N LEU A 496 22.98 -0.47 -7.71
CA LEU A 496 22.87 -1.71 -8.46
C LEU A 496 21.52 -2.40 -8.24
N VAL A 497 21.05 -2.48 -6.98
CA VAL A 497 19.79 -3.15 -6.69
C VAL A 497 18.58 -2.37 -7.20
N HIS A 498 18.62 -1.03 -7.23
CA HIS A 498 17.56 -0.24 -7.88
C HIS A 498 17.49 -0.51 -9.39
N HIS A 499 18.61 -0.77 -10.06
CA HIS A 499 18.62 -1.17 -11.48
C HIS A 499 18.10 -2.61 -11.67
N ALA A 500 18.36 -3.52 -10.72
CA ALA A 500 17.76 -4.85 -10.71
C ALA A 500 16.23 -4.79 -10.51
N ILE A 501 15.76 -3.93 -9.60
CA ILE A 501 14.33 -3.66 -9.41
C ILE A 501 13.73 -3.07 -10.69
N ALA A 502 14.40 -2.10 -11.32
CA ALA A 502 13.97 -1.54 -12.59
C ALA A 502 13.87 -2.61 -13.69
N LEU A 503 14.85 -3.52 -13.80
CA LEU A 503 14.80 -4.66 -14.71
C LEU A 503 13.56 -5.52 -14.46
N GLY A 504 13.30 -5.87 -13.20
CA GLY A 504 12.15 -6.67 -12.81
C GLY A 504 10.82 -6.01 -13.17
N LEU A 505 10.67 -4.72 -12.87
CA LEU A 505 9.47 -3.94 -13.18
C LEU A 505 9.23 -3.83 -14.70
N HIS A 506 10.28 -3.52 -15.48
CA HIS A 506 10.16 -3.39 -16.94
C HIS A 506 9.87 -4.74 -17.60
N THR A 507 10.50 -5.82 -17.14
CA THR A 507 10.27 -7.17 -17.70
C THR A 507 8.88 -7.68 -17.37
N THR A 508 8.43 -7.49 -16.13
CA THR A 508 7.05 -7.80 -15.72
C THR A 508 6.04 -7.00 -16.58
N THR A 509 6.29 -5.70 -16.75
CA THR A 509 5.44 -4.82 -17.58
C THR A 509 5.46 -5.25 -19.05
N LEU A 510 6.62 -5.61 -19.62
CA LEU A 510 6.74 -6.10 -20.99
C LEU A 510 5.84 -7.32 -21.21
N ILE A 511 5.90 -8.31 -20.32
CA ILE A 511 5.12 -9.55 -20.45
C ILE A 511 3.62 -9.24 -20.42
N LEU A 512 3.17 -8.42 -19.46
CA LEU A 512 1.78 -8.03 -19.30
C LEU A 512 1.26 -7.18 -20.47
N VAL A 513 2.00 -6.15 -20.85
CA VAL A 513 1.63 -5.24 -21.95
C VAL A 513 1.59 -6.01 -23.26
N LYS A 514 2.61 -6.82 -23.56
CA LYS A 514 2.61 -7.67 -24.76
C LYS A 514 1.44 -8.66 -24.73
N GLY A 515 1.17 -9.29 -23.59
CA GLY A 515 0.01 -10.17 -23.39
C GLY A 515 -1.32 -9.47 -23.71
N ALA A 516 -1.53 -8.25 -23.21
CA ALA A 516 -2.73 -7.46 -23.45
C ALA A 516 -2.86 -6.97 -24.89
N LEU A 517 -1.79 -6.43 -25.49
CA LEU A 517 -1.81 -5.87 -26.85
C LEU A 517 -1.91 -6.94 -27.95
N ASP A 518 -1.43 -8.16 -27.68
CA ASP A 518 -1.58 -9.32 -28.57
C ASP A 518 -2.78 -10.21 -28.24
N ALA A 519 -3.60 -9.84 -27.25
CA ALA A 519 -4.73 -10.64 -26.78
C ALA A 519 -5.78 -10.86 -27.87
N ARG A 520 -6.00 -9.86 -28.74
CA ARG A 520 -6.96 -9.96 -29.84
C ARG A 520 -6.44 -10.71 -31.05
N GLY A 521 -5.12 -10.77 -31.22
CA GLY A 521 -4.48 -11.39 -32.37
C GLY A 521 -3.01 -10.98 -32.50
N SER A 522 -2.20 -11.92 -33.00
CA SER A 522 -0.81 -11.71 -33.40
C SER A 522 -0.56 -12.31 -34.78
N LYS A 523 0.63 -12.13 -35.35
CA LYS A 523 0.96 -12.76 -36.66
C LYS A 523 0.86 -14.29 -36.64
N LEU A 524 1.16 -14.92 -35.50
CA LEU A 524 1.15 -16.38 -35.34
C LEU A 524 -0.26 -16.96 -35.16
N MET A 525 -1.18 -16.16 -34.62
CA MET A 525 -2.59 -16.49 -34.41
C MET A 525 -3.43 -15.21 -34.53
N PRO A 526 -3.87 -14.84 -35.75
CA PRO A 526 -4.56 -13.57 -36.00
C PRO A 526 -5.96 -13.47 -35.42
N ASP A 527 -6.63 -14.61 -35.23
CA ASP A 527 -8.00 -14.82 -34.77
C ASP A 527 -8.11 -15.12 -33.27
N LYS A 528 -7.07 -14.79 -32.49
CA LYS A 528 -6.97 -15.13 -31.06
C LYS A 528 -8.18 -14.71 -30.22
N LYS A 529 -8.77 -13.55 -30.51
CA LYS A 529 -9.97 -13.06 -29.81
C LYS A 529 -11.13 -14.08 -29.82
N ASP A 530 -11.22 -14.93 -30.82
CA ASP A 530 -12.34 -15.86 -31.02
C ASP A 530 -12.24 -17.08 -30.07
N PHE A 531 -11.08 -17.27 -29.42
CA PHE A 531 -10.80 -18.35 -28.47
C PHE A 531 -10.92 -17.90 -27.00
N GLY A 532 -11.14 -16.61 -26.76
CA GLY A 532 -11.25 -16.04 -25.42
C GLY A 532 -9.89 -15.77 -24.75
N TYR A 533 -9.94 -15.51 -23.43
CA TYR A 533 -8.77 -15.08 -22.65
C TYR A 533 -7.82 -16.23 -22.29
N SER A 534 -8.39 -17.38 -21.92
CA SER A 534 -7.67 -18.55 -21.41
C SER A 534 -7.99 -19.78 -22.25
N PHE A 535 -6.99 -20.30 -22.97
CA PHE A 535 -7.08 -21.51 -23.78
C PHE A 535 -5.69 -22.15 -23.90
N PRO A 536 -5.57 -23.47 -24.13
CA PRO A 536 -4.29 -24.17 -23.97
C PRO A 536 -3.21 -23.81 -25.01
N CYS A 537 -3.59 -23.81 -26.29
CA CYS A 537 -2.75 -23.49 -27.45
C CYS A 537 -3.63 -23.52 -28.72
N ASP A 538 -3.03 -23.29 -29.89
CA ASP A 538 -3.61 -23.57 -31.21
C ASP A 538 -2.87 -24.74 -31.91
N GLY A 539 -2.50 -25.75 -31.13
CA GLY A 539 -1.84 -26.97 -31.57
C GLY A 539 -0.34 -26.85 -31.90
N PRO A 540 0.30 -27.97 -32.29
CA PRO A 540 1.74 -28.03 -32.57
C PRO A 540 2.12 -27.50 -33.97
N GLY A 541 1.14 -27.13 -34.80
CA GLY A 541 1.38 -26.56 -36.13
C GLY A 541 2.10 -25.21 -36.06
N ARG A 542 2.55 -24.70 -37.22
CA ARG A 542 3.18 -23.37 -37.37
C ARG A 542 4.41 -23.13 -36.47
N GLY A 543 5.10 -24.21 -36.06
CA GLY A 543 6.27 -24.18 -35.17
C GLY A 543 5.96 -24.41 -33.69
N GLY A 544 4.69 -24.59 -33.32
CA GLY A 544 4.22 -24.75 -31.94
C GLY A 544 3.64 -23.45 -31.37
N THR A 545 2.50 -23.57 -30.68
CA THR A 545 1.74 -22.42 -30.15
C THR A 545 1.46 -22.52 -28.65
N CYS A 546 2.37 -23.18 -27.92
CA CYS A 546 2.30 -23.27 -26.46
C CYS A 546 2.31 -21.86 -25.83
N ASP A 547 1.58 -21.68 -24.73
CA ASP A 547 1.55 -20.46 -23.92
C ASP A 547 1.26 -19.18 -24.74
N ILE A 548 0.37 -19.29 -25.73
CA ILE A 548 0.04 -18.20 -26.67
C ILE A 548 -1.12 -17.31 -26.19
N SER A 549 -1.93 -17.77 -25.24
CA SER A 549 -3.10 -17.03 -24.77
C SER A 549 -2.69 -15.81 -23.93
N ALA A 550 -3.62 -14.88 -23.71
CA ALA A 550 -3.37 -13.74 -22.83
C ALA A 550 -3.30 -14.15 -21.35
N TRP A 551 -4.00 -15.22 -20.97
CA TRP A 551 -3.87 -15.83 -19.64
C TRP A 551 -2.47 -16.39 -19.40
N ASP A 552 -1.84 -16.99 -20.42
CA ASP A 552 -0.48 -17.53 -20.28
C ASP A 552 0.55 -16.42 -20.05
N ALA A 553 0.34 -15.23 -20.64
CA ALA A 553 1.15 -14.05 -20.34
C ALA A 553 0.97 -13.58 -18.89
N PHE A 554 -0.25 -13.62 -18.34
CA PHE A 554 -0.48 -13.39 -16.90
C PHE A 554 0.27 -14.42 -16.05
N TYR A 555 0.19 -15.70 -16.39
CA TYR A 555 0.90 -16.79 -15.72
C TYR A 555 2.42 -16.55 -15.70
N LEU A 556 3.02 -16.19 -16.83
CA LEU A 556 4.45 -15.89 -16.93
C LEU A 556 4.84 -14.63 -16.14
N ALA A 557 3.99 -13.60 -16.16
CA ALA A 557 4.24 -12.36 -15.43
C ALA A 557 4.21 -12.55 -13.91
N MET A 558 3.45 -13.53 -13.40
CA MET A 558 3.43 -13.84 -11.97
C MET A 558 4.82 -14.26 -11.44
N PHE A 559 5.59 -15.05 -12.20
CA PHE A 559 6.96 -15.39 -11.80
C PHE A 559 7.85 -14.16 -11.71
N TRP A 560 7.76 -13.28 -12.71
CA TRP A 560 8.55 -12.05 -12.74
C TRP A 560 8.14 -11.07 -11.64
N MET A 561 6.85 -10.98 -11.32
CA MET A 561 6.37 -10.19 -10.18
C MET A 561 6.93 -10.72 -8.86
N LEU A 562 6.81 -12.03 -8.60
CA LEU A 562 7.33 -12.62 -7.36
C LEU A 562 8.84 -12.43 -7.23
N ASN A 563 9.58 -12.58 -8.31
CA ASN A 563 11.02 -12.32 -8.35
C ASN A 563 11.34 -10.83 -8.10
N THR A 564 10.61 -9.91 -8.75
CA THR A 564 10.81 -8.46 -8.60
C THR A 564 10.54 -8.01 -7.17
N ILE A 565 9.41 -8.42 -6.59
CA ILE A 565 9.06 -8.09 -5.20
C ILE A 565 10.01 -8.80 -4.23
N GLY A 566 10.51 -10.00 -4.57
CA GLY A 566 11.57 -10.67 -3.83
C GLY A 566 12.84 -9.81 -3.77
N TRP A 567 13.31 -9.26 -4.89
CA TRP A 567 14.45 -8.35 -4.91
C TRP A 567 14.20 -7.07 -4.10
N VAL A 568 13.02 -6.46 -4.23
CA VAL A 568 12.63 -5.26 -3.44
C VAL A 568 12.66 -5.55 -1.94
N THR A 569 12.09 -6.68 -1.50
CA THR A 569 11.97 -7.01 -0.08
C THR A 569 13.28 -7.55 0.50
N PHE A 570 14.10 -8.27 -0.26
CA PHE A 570 15.45 -8.66 0.14
C PHE A 570 16.35 -7.43 0.36
N TYR A 571 16.30 -6.47 -0.57
CA TYR A 571 17.01 -5.21 -0.44
C TYR A 571 16.58 -4.45 0.81
N TRP A 572 15.28 -4.20 0.95
CA TRP A 572 14.75 -3.46 2.08
C TRP A 572 15.13 -4.13 3.40
N HIS A 573 14.94 -5.45 3.50
CA HIS A 573 15.20 -6.20 4.73
C HIS A 573 16.69 -6.23 5.08
N TRP A 574 17.58 -6.50 4.12
CA TRP A 574 19.02 -6.53 4.41
C TRP A 574 19.53 -5.14 4.83
N LYS A 575 19.11 -4.09 4.13
CA LYS A 575 19.49 -2.72 4.47
C LYS A 575 19.06 -2.36 5.89
N HIS A 576 17.81 -2.61 6.26
CA HIS A 576 17.31 -2.32 7.61
C HIS A 576 17.98 -3.20 8.68
N MET A 577 18.20 -4.49 8.41
CA MET A 577 18.89 -5.39 9.33
C MET A 577 20.30 -4.90 9.70
N THR A 578 21.06 -4.40 8.72
CA THR A 578 22.41 -3.86 8.99
C THR A 578 22.38 -2.55 9.77
N ILE A 579 21.38 -1.70 9.52
CA ILE A 579 21.15 -0.46 10.30
C ILE A 579 20.76 -0.79 11.74
N TRP A 580 19.76 -1.65 11.93
CA TRP A 580 19.30 -2.07 13.25
C TRP A 580 20.37 -2.85 14.04
N GLY A 581 21.22 -3.60 13.32
CA GLY A 581 22.39 -4.28 13.88
C GLY A 581 23.57 -3.34 14.20
N GLY A 582 23.48 -2.06 13.84
CA GLY A 582 24.53 -1.07 14.09
C GLY A 582 25.77 -1.21 13.22
N ASN A 583 25.69 -1.95 12.11
CA ASN A 583 26.78 -2.16 11.16
C ASN A 583 26.33 -1.94 9.70
N PRO A 584 25.92 -0.71 9.32
CA PRO A 584 25.47 -0.41 7.96
C PRO A 584 26.55 -0.69 6.90
N ASN A 585 27.84 -0.59 7.26
CA ASN A 585 28.96 -0.87 6.36
C ASN A 585 28.92 -2.29 5.78
N GLN A 586 28.35 -3.27 6.50
CA GLN A 586 28.18 -4.62 5.95
C GLN A 586 27.35 -4.61 4.66
N PHE A 587 26.27 -3.83 4.63
CA PHE A 587 25.48 -3.68 3.40
C PHE A 587 26.27 -2.90 2.36
N ASP A 588 26.86 -1.76 2.74
CA ASP A 588 27.56 -0.87 1.81
C ASP A 588 28.73 -1.57 1.08
N GLU A 589 29.43 -2.50 1.76
CA GLU A 589 30.55 -3.24 1.20
C GLU A 589 30.11 -4.51 0.47
N SER A 590 29.22 -5.32 1.06
CA SER A 590 28.87 -6.65 0.53
C SER A 590 27.75 -6.65 -0.51
N SER A 591 26.93 -5.60 -0.61
CA SER A 591 25.78 -5.60 -1.54
C SER A 591 26.14 -5.36 -3.01
N ASN A 592 27.40 -5.02 -3.29
CA ASN A 592 27.91 -4.71 -4.64
C ASN A 592 28.16 -5.95 -5.52
N TYR A 593 28.12 -7.15 -4.94
CA TYR A 593 28.39 -8.43 -5.61
C TYR A 593 27.45 -9.52 -5.07
N ILE A 594 27.06 -10.50 -5.90
CA ILE A 594 26.01 -11.48 -5.58
C ILE A 594 26.42 -12.41 -4.43
N MET A 595 27.70 -12.77 -4.32
CA MET A 595 28.17 -13.61 -3.22
C MET A 595 27.91 -12.97 -1.84
N GLY A 596 27.89 -11.64 -1.74
CA GLY A 596 27.55 -10.94 -0.51
C GLY A 596 26.08 -11.15 -0.11
N TRP A 597 25.16 -11.03 -1.08
CA TRP A 597 23.74 -11.36 -0.88
C TRP A 597 23.54 -12.81 -0.44
N LEU A 598 24.29 -13.75 -1.02
CA LEU A 598 24.19 -15.16 -0.65
C LEU A 598 24.75 -15.42 0.75
N ARG A 599 25.96 -14.96 1.04
CA ARG A 599 26.70 -15.28 2.27
C ARG A 599 26.25 -14.45 3.47
N ASP A 600 26.23 -13.13 3.31
CA ASP A 600 26.08 -12.17 4.42
C ASP A 600 24.62 -11.81 4.69
N TYR A 601 23.73 -12.10 3.72
CA TYR A 601 22.29 -11.96 3.90
C TYR A 601 21.60 -13.32 4.08
N LEU A 602 21.50 -14.13 3.01
CA LEU A 602 20.70 -15.36 3.06
C LEU A 602 21.26 -16.39 4.03
N TRP A 603 22.54 -16.75 3.89
CA TRP A 603 23.17 -17.77 4.72
C TRP A 603 23.30 -17.30 6.18
N LEU A 604 23.91 -16.12 6.41
CA LEU A 604 24.16 -15.62 7.76
C LEU A 604 22.86 -15.49 8.59
N ASN A 605 21.81 -14.88 8.01
CA ASN A 605 20.57 -14.62 8.75
C ASN A 605 19.64 -15.85 8.83
N SER A 606 19.91 -16.92 8.07
CA SER A 606 19.18 -18.19 8.19
C SER A 606 19.53 -18.95 9.48
N SER A 607 20.66 -18.64 10.13
CA SER A 607 21.20 -19.43 11.24
C SER A 607 20.22 -19.60 12.41
N PRO A 608 19.54 -18.56 12.94
CA PRO A 608 18.55 -18.74 14.01
C PRO A 608 17.32 -19.52 13.54
N LEU A 609 16.89 -19.30 12.30
CA LEU A 609 15.71 -19.94 11.71
C LEU A 609 15.89 -21.46 11.61
N ILE A 610 16.98 -21.92 10.97
CA ILE A 610 17.24 -23.36 10.80
C ILE A 610 17.56 -24.07 12.11
N ASN A 611 17.83 -23.33 13.19
CA ASN A 611 17.99 -23.83 14.55
C ASN A 611 16.75 -23.63 15.42
N GLY A 612 15.59 -23.28 14.83
CA GLY A 612 14.31 -23.28 15.53
C GLY A 612 14.00 -24.63 16.16
N TYR A 613 14.44 -25.71 15.52
CA TYR A 613 14.51 -27.07 16.06
C TYR A 613 15.76 -27.78 15.54
N ASN A 614 16.38 -28.61 16.37
CA ASN A 614 17.57 -29.40 16.02
C ASN A 614 17.64 -30.68 16.89
N PRO A 615 18.64 -31.56 16.72
CA PRO A 615 18.72 -32.81 17.50
C PRO A 615 18.78 -32.63 19.03
N PHE A 616 19.08 -31.42 19.52
CA PHE A 616 19.21 -31.13 20.95
C PHE A 616 17.92 -30.54 21.56
N GLY A 617 16.99 -30.05 20.74
CA GLY A 617 15.75 -29.46 21.22
C GLY A 617 15.11 -28.49 20.23
N MET A 618 14.21 -27.65 20.74
CA MET A 618 13.49 -26.66 19.95
C MET A 618 13.22 -25.39 20.74
N ASN A 619 12.90 -24.32 20.04
CA ASN A 619 12.53 -23.02 20.60
C ASN A 619 11.31 -22.44 19.87
N ASN A 620 10.93 -21.22 20.22
CA ASN A 620 9.74 -20.56 19.67
C ASN A 620 9.86 -20.14 18.20
N LEU A 621 11.01 -20.38 17.55
CA LEU A 621 11.18 -20.22 16.11
C LEU A 621 10.81 -21.48 15.32
N SER A 622 10.55 -22.63 15.97
CA SER A 622 10.34 -23.92 15.28
C SER A 622 9.13 -23.98 14.33
N VAL A 623 8.20 -23.03 14.43
CA VAL A 623 7.02 -22.94 13.56
C VAL A 623 7.33 -22.26 12.22
N TRP A 624 8.40 -21.44 12.21
CA TRP A 624 8.93 -20.76 11.05
C TRP A 624 9.99 -21.64 10.41
#